data_AF-A0A4U1JJL3-F1
#
_entry.id   AF-A0A4U1JJL3-F1
#
_cell.length_a   1.000
_cell.length_b   1.000
_cell.length_c   1.000
_cell.angle_alpha   90.00
_cell.angle_beta   90.00
_cell.angle_gamma   90.00
#
_symmetry.space_group_name_H-M   'P 1'
#
loop_
_entity.id
_entity.type
_entity.pdbx_description
1 polymer ?
#
loop_
_entity_poly.entity_id
_entity_poly.type
_entity_poly.pdbx_seq_one_letter_code
_entity_poly.pdbx_strand_id
1 'polypeptide(L)'
;MNRAALPILLACIAGCGGGGGSLPPRAGATQPAPSPAAQGDPTGPSDAHDDERSAWRPGRFMTQAVGLVTGAAQRFERQSRFGFDEDASCVLGAFLENGREVSVTRPLRGGVRYVILGGGSDGVEDLDLAVESPEGKVIAADTMDDASPVVELTPPVDGKYRIRLANARKGEGGGFGVVAVMREGGQSISVRRFVDSFGQTLSNAARASHLVARKMEGSQGLAFHADGEWSFFGTILAEEEGIQTGGLELEAPLSVVLAGADGRTDDIDLEVLDVTTNEIAGRDEAEDASPVVALKPTKGHTYKVSVTNVKGRGPSLVAMLLLDLDVP
;
A
#
# COMPACT_ATOMS: atom_id res chain seq x y z
N MET A 1 0.57 -28.06 -12.96
CA MET A 1 1.45 -26.91 -13.28
C MET A 1 2.73 -27.39 -13.95
N ASN A 2 3.04 -26.88 -15.15
CA ASN A 2 4.28 -27.18 -15.85
C ASN A 2 5.46 -26.45 -15.17
N ARG A 3 6.36 -27.17 -14.49
CA ARG A 3 7.44 -26.60 -13.65
C ARG A 3 8.40 -25.65 -14.41
N ALA A 4 8.41 -25.69 -15.74
CA ALA A 4 9.34 -24.93 -16.59
C ALA A 4 8.97 -23.45 -16.83
N ALA A 5 7.71 -23.03 -16.70
CA ALA A 5 7.30 -21.65 -17.05
C ALA A 5 7.60 -20.61 -15.95
N LEU A 6 7.77 -21.07 -14.71
CA LEU A 6 7.77 -20.21 -13.52
C LEU A 6 9.10 -19.46 -13.27
N PRO A 7 10.30 -20.02 -13.55
CA PRO A 7 11.57 -19.27 -13.44
C PRO A 7 11.64 -18.06 -14.40
N ILE A 8 11.03 -18.18 -15.58
CA ILE A 8 10.96 -17.12 -16.59
C ILE A 8 9.98 -16.01 -16.17
N LEU A 9 8.93 -16.34 -15.41
CA LEU A 9 8.01 -15.35 -14.85
C LEU A 9 8.72 -14.49 -13.79
N LEU A 10 9.46 -15.12 -12.87
CA LEU A 10 10.24 -14.44 -11.83
C LEU A 10 11.26 -13.47 -12.42
N ALA A 11 12.04 -13.90 -13.41
CA ALA A 11 13.02 -13.04 -14.08
C ALA A 11 12.38 -11.89 -14.87
N CYS A 12 11.18 -12.07 -15.43
CA CYS A 12 10.48 -11.00 -16.13
C CYS A 12 9.81 -9.99 -15.19
N ILE A 13 9.39 -10.41 -13.99
CA ILE A 13 8.83 -9.49 -13.00
C ILE A 13 9.97 -8.59 -12.45
N ALA A 14 11.12 -9.19 -12.11
CA ALA A 14 12.29 -8.45 -11.62
C ALA A 14 12.98 -7.61 -12.71
N GLY A 15 13.06 -8.12 -13.95
CA GLY A 15 13.76 -7.44 -15.06
C GLY A 15 13.02 -6.27 -15.71
N CYS A 16 11.88 -5.83 -15.16
CA CYS A 16 11.10 -4.71 -15.71
C CYS A 16 11.34 -3.36 -14.99
N GLY A 17 12.30 -3.28 -14.07
CA GLY A 17 12.83 -2.02 -13.51
C GLY A 17 13.43 -1.14 -14.61
N GLY A 18 13.01 0.13 -14.66
CA GLY A 18 12.98 0.95 -15.87
C GLY A 18 14.33 1.53 -16.34
N GLY A 19 14.47 1.60 -17.67
CA GLY A 19 15.44 2.47 -18.33
C GLY A 19 14.95 3.93 -18.36
N GLY A 20 15.52 4.77 -17.49
CA GLY A 20 15.31 6.22 -17.48
C GLY A 20 16.02 6.92 -18.63
N GLY A 21 15.31 7.20 -19.72
CA GLY A 21 15.81 8.02 -20.83
C GLY A 21 15.81 9.52 -20.49
N SER A 22 16.99 10.14 -20.46
CA SER A 22 17.15 11.60 -20.39
C SER A 22 16.60 12.32 -21.63
N LEU A 23 15.76 13.33 -21.43
CA LEU A 23 15.31 14.26 -22.48
C LEU A 23 16.29 15.45 -22.61
N PRO A 24 16.55 15.95 -23.83
CA PRO A 24 17.35 17.15 -24.05
C PRO A 24 16.54 18.46 -23.83
N PRO A 25 17.21 19.62 -23.66
CA PRO A 25 16.57 20.87 -23.28
C PRO A 25 15.80 21.51 -24.45
N ARG A 26 14.67 22.16 -24.11
CA ARG A 26 13.79 22.88 -25.05
C ARG A 26 14.15 24.37 -25.08
N ALA A 27 14.51 24.89 -26.25
CA ALA A 27 14.69 26.31 -26.53
C ALA A 27 13.33 27.00 -26.73
N GLY A 28 13.21 28.26 -26.28
CA GLY A 28 11.96 29.03 -26.27
C GLY A 28 11.68 29.83 -27.55
N ALA A 29 10.44 30.33 -27.65
CA ALA A 29 10.08 31.65 -28.21
C ALA A 29 8.55 31.90 -28.16
N THR A 30 8.20 33.05 -27.54
CA THR A 30 7.12 34.03 -27.82
C THR A 30 5.66 33.65 -28.09
N GLN A 31 4.78 34.24 -27.26
CA GLN A 31 3.34 34.48 -27.45
C GLN A 31 3.07 35.65 -28.43
N PRO A 32 1.89 35.64 -29.09
CA PRO A 32 0.99 36.80 -28.99
C PRO A 32 -0.49 36.42 -28.74
N ALA A 33 -1.30 37.39 -28.32
CA ALA A 33 -2.75 37.32 -28.07
C ALA A 33 -3.48 38.43 -28.89
N PRO A 34 -4.84 38.56 -28.93
CA PRO A 34 -5.94 37.56 -29.00
C PRO A 34 -7.06 37.88 -30.05
N SER A 35 -8.09 37.00 -30.11
CA SER A 35 -9.54 37.19 -30.46
C SER A 35 -10.04 37.09 -31.93
N PRO A 36 -11.34 36.82 -32.23
CA PRO A 36 -12.42 36.07 -31.50
C PRO A 36 -13.25 35.04 -32.35
N ALA A 37 -13.97 34.17 -31.63
CA ALA A 37 -15.24 33.45 -31.90
C ALA A 37 -15.57 32.77 -33.27
N ALA A 38 -15.81 31.45 -33.25
CA ALA A 38 -17.00 30.79 -33.82
C ALA A 38 -17.04 29.28 -33.49
N GLN A 39 -18.26 28.76 -33.36
CA GLN A 39 -18.67 27.41 -32.96
C GLN A 39 -18.24 26.30 -33.94
N GLY A 40 -17.99 25.11 -33.40
CA GLY A 40 -17.90 23.86 -34.16
C GLY A 40 -17.35 22.71 -33.32
N ASP A 41 -18.23 21.92 -32.71
CA ASP A 41 -17.97 20.50 -32.41
C ASP A 41 -18.31 19.70 -33.67
N PRO A 42 -17.56 18.64 -34.05
CA PRO A 42 -17.65 17.40 -33.29
C PRO A 42 -16.36 16.52 -33.24
N THR A 43 -16.34 15.64 -32.24
CA THR A 43 -15.58 14.36 -32.20
C THR A 43 -14.06 14.45 -32.27
N GLY A 44 -13.44 14.79 -31.14
CA GLY A 44 -12.07 14.38 -30.86
C GLY A 44 -12.01 12.87 -30.56
N PRO A 45 -10.91 12.18 -30.90
CA PRO A 45 -10.73 10.76 -30.59
C PRO A 45 -10.81 10.57 -29.07
N SER A 46 -11.83 9.82 -28.66
CA SER A 46 -12.01 9.23 -27.34
C SER A 46 -10.70 8.72 -26.77
N ASP A 47 -10.43 9.08 -25.52
CA ASP A 47 -9.31 8.69 -24.67
C ASP A 47 -9.20 7.15 -24.52
N ALA A 48 -8.64 6.47 -25.52
CA ALA A 48 -8.35 5.04 -25.47
C ALA A 48 -7.07 4.70 -24.67
N HIS A 49 -6.53 5.64 -23.90
CA HIS A 49 -5.32 5.46 -23.09
C HIS A 49 -5.57 5.42 -21.57
N ASP A 50 -6.83 5.53 -21.13
CA ASP A 50 -7.20 5.43 -19.71
C ASP A 50 -7.69 4.04 -19.27
N ASP A 51 -7.92 3.09 -20.20
CA ASP A 51 -8.53 1.80 -19.85
C ASP A 51 -7.53 0.72 -19.36
N GLU A 52 -6.25 0.77 -19.76
CA GLU A 52 -5.30 -0.29 -19.36
C GLU A 52 -4.76 -0.12 -17.92
N ARG A 53 -4.68 1.12 -17.42
CA ARG A 53 -4.28 1.39 -16.02
C ARG A 53 -5.38 1.02 -15.02
N SER A 54 -6.62 0.78 -15.49
CA SER A 54 -7.79 0.43 -14.67
C SER A 54 -8.19 -1.05 -14.74
N ALA A 55 -7.44 -1.92 -15.43
CA ALA A 55 -7.83 -3.31 -15.62
C ALA A 55 -7.61 -4.21 -14.38
N TRP A 56 -6.66 -3.86 -13.51
CA TRP A 56 -6.40 -4.64 -12.30
C TRP A 56 -7.42 -4.29 -11.20
N ARG A 57 -8.52 -5.05 -11.18
CA ARG A 57 -9.68 -4.84 -10.30
C ARG A 57 -9.33 -4.63 -8.80
N PRO A 58 -8.42 -5.41 -8.18
CA PRO A 58 -8.00 -5.14 -6.80
C PRO A 58 -7.44 -3.72 -6.60
N GLY A 59 -6.62 -3.23 -7.54
CA GLY A 59 -6.04 -1.88 -7.48
C GLY A 59 -7.09 -0.76 -7.45
N ARG A 60 -8.27 -0.96 -8.05
CA ARG A 60 -9.37 0.01 -7.98
C ARG A 60 -9.89 0.18 -6.55
N PHE A 61 -10.17 -0.91 -5.86
CA PHE A 61 -10.69 -0.86 -4.49
C PHE A 61 -9.71 -0.19 -3.54
N MET A 62 -8.42 -0.55 -3.66
CA MET A 62 -7.36 0.10 -2.89
C MET A 62 -7.24 1.59 -3.21
N THR A 63 -7.26 2.00 -4.49
CA THR A 63 -7.18 3.42 -4.87
C THR A 63 -8.31 4.23 -4.22
N GLN A 64 -9.52 3.69 -4.17
CA GLN A 64 -10.67 4.34 -3.55
C GLN A 64 -10.47 4.50 -2.03
N ALA A 65 -10.21 3.40 -1.33
CA ALA A 65 -10.06 3.41 0.13
C ALA A 65 -8.87 4.27 0.57
N VAL A 66 -7.72 4.11 -0.08
CA VAL A 66 -6.51 4.87 0.22
C VAL A 66 -6.72 6.36 -0.08
N GLY A 67 -7.35 6.71 -1.20
CA GLY A 67 -7.66 8.10 -1.56
C GLY A 67 -8.61 8.77 -0.56
N LEU A 68 -9.64 8.04 -0.10
CA LEU A 68 -10.58 8.50 0.93
C LEU A 68 -9.83 8.82 2.23
N VAL A 69 -9.07 7.85 2.76
CA VAL A 69 -8.40 7.97 4.06
C VAL A 69 -7.29 9.01 4.02
N THR A 70 -6.42 8.99 3.01
CA THR A 70 -5.33 9.99 2.92
C THR A 70 -5.86 11.40 2.67
N GLY A 71 -6.94 11.54 1.88
CA GLY A 71 -7.62 12.82 1.70
C GLY A 71 -8.22 13.36 3.00
N ALA A 72 -8.80 12.48 3.83
CA ALA A 72 -9.31 12.85 5.17
C ALA A 72 -8.17 13.24 6.11
N ALA A 73 -7.12 12.42 6.19
CA ALA A 73 -5.93 12.68 7.00
C ALA A 73 -5.29 14.02 6.67
N GLN A 74 -5.15 14.35 5.39
CA GLN A 74 -4.59 15.64 4.97
C GLN A 74 -5.50 16.84 5.26
N ARG A 75 -6.82 16.67 5.20
CA ARG A 75 -7.75 17.73 5.65
C ARG A 75 -7.60 17.97 7.15
N PHE A 76 -7.50 16.89 7.93
CA PHE A 76 -7.30 16.95 9.37
C PHE A 76 -5.96 17.59 9.75
N GLU A 77 -4.87 17.20 9.07
CA GLU A 77 -3.53 17.76 9.22
C GLU A 77 -3.53 19.29 9.04
N ARG A 78 -4.13 19.80 7.95
CA ARG A 78 -4.19 21.24 7.64
C ARG A 78 -4.94 22.08 8.68
N GLN A 79 -5.77 21.45 9.50
CA GLN A 79 -6.64 22.12 10.48
C GLN A 79 -6.18 21.87 11.92
N SER A 80 -5.10 21.12 12.12
CA SER A 80 -4.67 20.66 13.44
C SER A 80 -3.14 20.69 13.59
N ARG A 81 -2.64 20.07 14.66
CA ARG A 81 -1.20 19.84 14.90
C ARG A 81 -0.79 18.40 14.65
N PHE A 82 -1.68 17.59 14.08
CA PHE A 82 -1.42 16.20 13.79
C PHE A 82 -0.71 16.07 12.46
N GLY A 83 0.14 15.05 12.36
CA GLY A 83 0.72 14.56 11.11
C GLY A 83 0.77 13.04 11.14
N PHE A 84 1.25 12.44 10.07
CA PHE A 84 1.42 10.99 9.98
C PHE A 84 2.45 10.53 11.01
N ASP A 85 2.16 9.41 11.66
CA ASP A 85 3.12 8.81 12.56
C ASP A 85 4.35 8.27 11.81
N GLU A 86 5.53 8.41 12.37
CA GLU A 86 6.81 8.02 11.75
C GLU A 86 7.50 6.86 12.49
N ASP A 87 6.89 6.36 13.58
CA ASP A 87 7.49 5.31 14.41
C ASP A 87 7.20 3.89 13.88
N ALA A 88 6.25 3.77 12.96
CA ALA A 88 5.85 2.54 12.28
C ALA A 88 5.07 2.87 10.99
N SER A 89 4.53 1.86 10.32
CA SER A 89 3.59 2.06 9.20
C SER A 89 2.44 2.99 9.62
N CYS A 90 2.33 4.08 8.87
CA CYS A 90 1.40 5.18 9.09
C CYS A 90 0.13 5.06 8.25
N VAL A 91 0.16 4.22 7.22
CA VAL A 91 -1.02 3.79 6.45
C VAL A 91 -0.98 2.28 6.35
N LEU A 92 -2.09 1.62 6.60
CA LEU A 92 -2.23 0.17 6.52
C LEU A 92 -3.50 -0.16 5.75
N GLY A 93 -3.46 -1.18 4.90
CA GLY A 93 -4.64 -1.61 4.15
C GLY A 93 -4.73 -3.12 4.02
N ALA A 94 -5.96 -3.62 3.96
CA ALA A 94 -6.26 -5.04 3.84
C ALA A 94 -7.53 -5.24 3.03
N PHE A 95 -7.62 -6.37 2.32
CA PHE A 95 -8.90 -6.84 1.82
C PHE A 95 -9.62 -7.59 2.94
N LEU A 96 -10.86 -7.20 3.24
CA LEU A 96 -11.67 -7.75 4.31
C LEU A 96 -12.98 -8.27 3.73
N GLU A 97 -13.19 -9.59 3.82
CA GLU A 97 -14.51 -10.16 3.63
C GLU A 97 -15.46 -9.66 4.73
N ASN A 98 -16.76 -9.66 4.43
CA ASN A 98 -17.80 -9.31 5.38
C ASN A 98 -17.72 -10.21 6.63
N GLY A 99 -17.66 -9.59 7.81
CA GLY A 99 -17.55 -10.26 9.10
C GLY A 99 -16.13 -10.66 9.50
N ARG A 100 -15.13 -10.24 8.71
CA ARG A 100 -13.71 -10.49 8.99
C ARG A 100 -13.04 -9.25 9.55
N GLU A 101 -11.93 -9.49 10.23
CA GLU A 101 -11.09 -8.45 10.81
C GLU A 101 -9.62 -8.74 10.57
N VAL A 102 -8.83 -7.68 10.64
CA VAL A 102 -7.37 -7.69 10.61
C VAL A 102 -6.87 -6.92 11.82
N SER A 103 -5.70 -7.28 12.33
CA SER A 103 -5.07 -6.51 13.40
C SER A 103 -3.57 -6.36 13.20
N VAL A 104 -3.00 -5.25 13.66
CA VAL A 104 -1.55 -5.04 13.75
C VAL A 104 -1.18 -4.62 15.15
N THR A 105 -0.08 -5.16 15.65
CA THR A 105 0.53 -4.69 16.89
C THR A 105 1.63 -3.71 16.54
N ARG A 106 1.59 -2.50 17.10
CA ARG A 106 2.59 -1.46 16.85
C ARG A 106 2.94 -0.67 18.11
N PRO A 107 4.15 -0.11 18.20
CA PRO A 107 4.50 0.78 19.29
C PRO A 107 3.67 2.07 19.21
N LEU A 108 3.15 2.51 20.36
CA LEU A 108 2.63 3.86 20.58
C LEU A 108 3.28 4.45 21.83
N ARG A 109 3.47 5.78 21.84
CA ARG A 109 4.09 6.51 22.95
C ARG A 109 3.04 6.97 23.97
N GLY A 110 3.35 6.81 25.25
CA GLY A 110 2.58 7.30 26.37
C GLY A 110 2.49 8.83 26.37
N GLY A 111 1.32 9.37 26.67
CA GLY A 111 1.06 10.81 26.73
C GLY A 111 0.99 11.52 25.37
N VAL A 112 1.24 10.82 24.26
CA VAL A 112 1.10 11.36 22.90
C VAL A 112 -0.34 11.17 22.42
N ARG A 113 -0.93 12.22 21.83
CA ARG A 113 -2.26 12.12 21.23
C ARG A 113 -2.16 11.50 19.84
N TYR A 114 -3.02 10.51 19.60
CA TYR A 114 -3.16 9.84 18.31
C TYR A 114 -4.58 9.99 17.78
N VAL A 115 -4.69 10.06 16.45
CA VAL A 115 -5.95 9.95 15.71
C VAL A 115 -5.75 8.89 14.64
N ILE A 116 -6.63 7.91 14.60
CA ILE A 116 -6.62 6.83 13.62
C ILE A 116 -7.89 6.98 12.78
N LEU A 117 -7.71 7.11 11.48
CA LEU A 117 -8.77 7.31 10.51
C LEU A 117 -8.92 6.04 9.68
N GLY A 118 -10.11 5.46 9.63
CA GLY A 118 -10.44 4.34 8.76
C GLY A 118 -11.19 4.78 7.51
N GLY A 119 -11.21 3.91 6.51
CA GLY A 119 -11.97 4.13 5.28
C GLY A 119 -12.04 2.89 4.40
N GLY A 120 -13.24 2.58 3.91
CA GLY A 120 -13.50 1.46 3.00
C GLY A 120 -13.53 1.87 1.53
N SER A 121 -13.32 0.90 0.64
CA SER A 121 -13.59 1.02 -0.79
C SER A 121 -15.09 1.03 -1.08
N ASP A 122 -15.48 1.33 -2.34
CA ASP A 122 -16.88 1.21 -2.74
C ASP A 122 -17.40 -0.21 -2.45
N GLY A 123 -18.56 -0.30 -1.79
CA GLY A 123 -19.18 -1.57 -1.37
C GLY A 123 -18.86 -2.01 0.04
N VAL A 124 -17.92 -1.34 0.73
CA VAL A 124 -17.76 -1.44 2.17
C VAL A 124 -18.72 -0.45 2.82
N GLU A 125 -19.65 -0.95 3.63
CA GLU A 125 -20.70 -0.13 4.25
C GLU A 125 -20.45 0.14 5.73
N ASP A 126 -19.71 -0.74 6.41
CA ASP A 126 -19.61 -0.80 7.86
C ASP A 126 -18.21 -1.31 8.28
N LEU A 127 -17.36 -0.38 8.73
CA LEU A 127 -16.03 -0.65 9.24
C LEU A 127 -15.95 -0.27 10.72
N ASP A 128 -15.62 -1.24 11.56
CA ASP A 128 -15.28 -0.99 12.96
C ASP A 128 -13.77 -0.79 13.10
N LEU A 129 -13.37 0.16 13.95
CA LEU A 129 -11.97 0.39 14.31
C LEU A 129 -11.82 0.36 15.82
N ALA A 130 -10.87 -0.42 16.33
CA ALA A 130 -10.59 -0.49 17.76
C ALA A 130 -9.08 -0.46 18.04
N VAL A 131 -8.73 0.08 19.21
CA VAL A 131 -7.38 0.02 19.77
C VAL A 131 -7.42 -0.71 21.10
N GLU A 132 -6.59 -1.74 21.24
CA GLU A 132 -6.40 -2.52 22.45
C GLU A 132 -5.05 -2.20 23.10
N SER A 133 -5.04 -2.15 24.44
CA SER A 133 -3.84 -2.01 25.24
C SER A 133 -2.96 -3.26 25.17
N PRO A 134 -1.70 -3.20 25.66
CA PRO A 134 -0.83 -4.37 25.75
C PRO A 134 -1.45 -5.54 26.54
N GLU A 135 -2.38 -5.25 27.47
CA GLU A 135 -3.11 -6.24 28.26
C GLU A 135 -4.35 -6.81 27.53
N GLY A 136 -4.61 -6.39 26.28
CA GLY A 136 -5.74 -6.84 25.46
C GLY A 136 -7.06 -6.13 25.78
N LYS A 137 -7.05 -5.01 26.52
CA LYS A 137 -8.26 -4.24 26.81
C LYS A 137 -8.51 -3.22 25.71
N VAL A 138 -9.72 -3.19 25.13
CA VAL A 138 -10.13 -2.10 24.24
C VAL A 138 -10.12 -0.77 25.02
N ILE A 139 -9.31 0.19 24.57
CA ILE A 139 -9.16 1.51 25.19
C ILE A 139 -9.81 2.63 24.39
N ALA A 140 -10.05 2.40 23.10
CA ALA A 140 -10.79 3.30 22.22
C ALA A 140 -11.36 2.49 21.06
N ALA A 141 -12.57 2.83 20.59
CA ALA A 141 -13.19 2.18 19.45
C ALA A 141 -14.22 3.10 18.79
N ASP A 142 -14.41 2.90 17.50
CA ASP A 142 -15.54 3.37 16.71
C ASP A 142 -16.26 2.14 16.15
N THR A 143 -17.56 2.07 16.41
CA THR A 143 -18.44 0.96 16.01
C THR A 143 -19.76 1.49 15.46
N MET A 144 -19.73 2.69 14.85
CA MET A 144 -20.88 3.23 14.14
C MET A 144 -21.05 2.50 12.82
N ASP A 145 -22.29 2.33 12.37
CA ASP A 145 -22.64 1.69 11.10
C ASP A 145 -22.26 2.59 9.90
N ASP A 146 -20.95 2.82 9.70
CA ASP A 146 -20.38 3.58 8.60
C ASP A 146 -19.02 3.03 8.13
N ALA A 147 -18.59 3.45 6.94
CA ALA A 147 -17.35 2.97 6.33
C ALA A 147 -16.14 3.89 6.59
N SER A 148 -16.20 4.79 7.56
CA SER A 148 -15.19 5.83 7.83
C SER A 148 -14.94 6.05 9.33
N PRO A 149 -14.60 4.99 10.10
CA PRO A 149 -14.47 5.07 11.53
C PRO A 149 -13.30 5.98 11.95
N VAL A 150 -13.46 6.69 13.07
CA VAL A 150 -12.44 7.58 13.62
C VAL A 150 -12.21 7.29 15.10
N VAL A 151 -10.96 6.99 15.45
CA VAL A 151 -10.57 6.72 16.84
C VAL A 151 -9.54 7.75 17.31
N GLU A 152 -9.87 8.46 18.38
CA GLU A 152 -8.92 9.32 19.10
C GLU A 152 -8.48 8.67 20.41
N LEU A 153 -7.19 8.74 20.72
CA LEU A 153 -6.65 8.18 21.97
C LEU A 153 -5.40 8.88 22.45
N THR A 154 -5.08 8.69 23.74
CA THR A 154 -3.79 9.07 24.35
C THR A 154 -3.33 7.89 25.19
N PRO A 155 -2.40 7.05 24.70
CA PRO A 155 -1.87 5.93 25.48
C PRO A 155 -1.34 6.41 26.84
N PRO A 156 -1.67 5.74 27.96
CA PRO A 156 -1.17 6.17 29.27
C PRO A 156 0.32 5.86 29.49
N VAL A 157 0.85 4.88 28.74
CA VAL A 157 2.23 4.40 28.84
C VAL A 157 2.75 4.05 27.44
N ASP A 158 4.07 4.04 27.28
CA ASP A 158 4.70 3.44 26.10
C ASP A 158 4.37 1.95 26.05
N GLY A 159 4.01 1.44 24.87
CA GLY A 159 3.66 0.04 24.74
C GLY A 159 3.34 -0.43 23.35
N LYS A 160 3.15 -1.75 23.23
CA LYS A 160 2.67 -2.40 22.01
C LYS A 160 1.15 -2.45 22.05
N TYR A 161 0.52 -1.58 21.28
CA TYR A 161 -0.94 -1.52 21.16
C TYR A 161 -1.38 -2.26 19.91
N ARG A 162 -2.56 -2.88 19.98
CA ARG A 162 -3.15 -3.56 18.82
C ARG A 162 -4.21 -2.68 18.20
N ILE A 163 -4.04 -2.35 16.93
CA ILE A 163 -5.07 -1.70 16.10
C ILE A 163 -5.80 -2.80 15.36
N ARG A 164 -7.13 -2.82 15.45
CA ARG A 164 -8.01 -3.80 14.82
C ARG A 164 -8.99 -3.08 13.90
N LEU A 165 -9.09 -3.53 12.66
CA LEU A 165 -10.05 -3.07 11.67
C LEU A 165 -10.94 -4.24 11.29
N ALA A 166 -12.26 -4.08 11.37
CA ALA A 166 -13.21 -5.12 11.00
C ALA A 166 -14.20 -4.60 9.97
N ASN A 167 -14.57 -5.43 9.00
CA ASN A 167 -15.75 -5.21 8.17
C ASN A 167 -16.94 -5.84 8.90
N ALA A 168 -17.67 -5.02 9.67
CA ALA A 168 -18.66 -5.50 10.64
C ALA A 168 -19.95 -6.04 9.98
N ARG A 169 -20.16 -5.71 8.71
CA ARG A 169 -21.25 -6.26 7.90
C ARG A 169 -21.16 -7.79 7.82
N LYS A 170 -22.30 -8.47 7.92
CA LYS A 170 -22.38 -9.93 7.75
C LYS A 170 -22.79 -10.30 6.32
N GLY A 171 -22.36 -11.47 5.85
CA GLY A 171 -22.80 -12.07 4.58
C GLY A 171 -21.65 -12.33 3.62
N GLU A 172 -21.98 -12.51 2.34
CA GLU A 172 -20.98 -12.69 1.28
C GLU A 172 -20.43 -11.35 0.78
N GLY A 173 -19.24 -11.39 0.20
CA GLY A 173 -18.55 -10.21 -0.34
C GLY A 173 -17.51 -9.64 0.60
N GLY A 174 -16.94 -8.51 0.22
CA GLY A 174 -15.88 -7.85 0.94
C GLY A 174 -15.41 -6.61 0.20
N GLY A 175 -14.41 -5.95 0.77
CA GLY A 175 -13.80 -4.79 0.14
C GLY A 175 -12.48 -4.44 0.79
N PHE A 176 -11.83 -3.39 0.27
CA PHE A 176 -10.54 -2.96 0.78
C PHE A 176 -10.74 -1.93 1.89
N GLY A 177 -10.25 -2.21 3.09
CA GLY A 177 -10.25 -1.30 4.22
C GLY A 177 -8.86 -0.72 4.45
N VAL A 178 -8.78 0.56 4.79
CA VAL A 178 -7.53 1.29 5.05
C VAL A 178 -7.63 2.01 6.38
N VAL A 179 -6.51 2.08 7.12
CA VAL A 179 -6.33 2.98 8.25
C VAL A 179 -5.15 3.90 8.03
N ALA A 180 -5.25 5.15 8.46
CA ALA A 180 -4.13 6.07 8.64
C ALA A 180 -3.93 6.37 10.13
N VAL A 181 -2.71 6.23 10.60
CA VAL A 181 -2.31 6.53 11.99
C VAL A 181 -1.60 7.88 12.02
N MET A 182 -2.21 8.82 12.72
CA MET A 182 -1.69 10.17 12.90
C MET A 182 -1.36 10.41 14.37
N ARG A 183 -0.37 11.26 14.64
CA ARG A 183 -0.04 11.74 15.99
C ARG A 183 0.20 13.23 16.05
N GLU A 184 0.00 13.81 17.22
CA GLU A 184 0.36 15.20 17.47
C GLU A 184 1.88 15.39 17.26
N GLY A 185 2.25 16.39 16.45
CA GLY A 185 3.63 16.62 16.05
C GLY A 185 4.18 15.57 15.08
N GLY A 186 3.32 14.76 14.45
CA GLY A 186 3.72 13.84 13.39
C GLY A 186 4.15 14.54 12.10
N GLN A 187 4.61 13.75 11.14
CA GLN A 187 5.21 14.24 9.91
C GLN A 187 4.14 14.64 8.88
N SER A 188 4.32 15.80 8.26
CA SER A 188 3.49 16.26 7.14
C SER A 188 3.87 15.52 5.84
N ILE A 189 2.87 15.03 5.11
CA ILE A 189 3.04 14.38 3.81
C ILE A 189 2.13 15.04 2.78
N SER A 190 2.74 15.69 1.78
CA SER A 190 2.00 16.31 0.68
C SER A 190 1.27 15.29 -0.20
N VAL A 191 0.14 15.68 -0.80
CA VAL A 191 -0.64 14.87 -1.77
C VAL A 191 0.25 14.24 -2.83
N ARG A 192 1.18 15.03 -3.40
CA ARG A 192 2.08 14.56 -4.45
C ARG A 192 2.90 13.34 -4.02
N ARG A 193 3.39 13.33 -2.79
CA ARG A 193 4.20 12.21 -2.26
C ARG A 193 3.37 10.93 -2.14
N PHE A 194 2.11 11.05 -1.72
CA PHE A 194 1.18 9.91 -1.74
C PHE A 194 0.94 9.40 -3.17
N VAL A 195 0.68 10.30 -4.12
CA VAL A 195 0.46 9.93 -5.52
C VAL A 195 1.69 9.25 -6.12
N ASP A 196 2.88 9.79 -5.87
CA ASP A 196 4.14 9.25 -6.39
C ASP A 196 4.40 7.84 -5.83
N SER A 197 4.41 7.69 -4.50
CA SER A 197 4.68 6.40 -3.84
C SER A 197 3.61 5.35 -4.18
N PHE A 198 2.33 5.67 -3.96
CA PHE A 198 1.25 4.70 -4.14
C PHE A 198 1.00 4.39 -5.62
N GLY A 199 1.14 5.40 -6.49
CA GLY A 199 1.01 5.23 -7.93
C GLY A 199 2.09 4.32 -8.50
N GLN A 200 3.33 4.42 -8.01
CA GLN A 200 4.42 3.52 -8.38
C GLN A 200 4.12 2.08 -7.94
N THR A 201 3.75 1.87 -6.67
CA THR A 201 3.38 0.56 -6.10
C THR A 201 2.22 -0.08 -6.88
N LEU A 202 1.15 0.68 -7.16
CA LEU A 202 -0.01 0.19 -7.93
C LEU A 202 0.34 -0.14 -9.38
N SER A 203 1.19 0.68 -10.02
CA SER A 203 1.63 0.42 -11.39
C SER A 203 2.46 -0.86 -11.46
N ASN A 204 3.34 -1.09 -10.49
CA ASN A 204 4.11 -2.33 -10.37
C ASN A 204 3.19 -3.54 -10.17
N ALA A 205 2.21 -3.43 -9.27
CA ALA A 205 1.23 -4.47 -9.00
C ALA A 205 0.41 -4.85 -10.24
N ALA A 206 -0.10 -3.86 -10.98
CA ALA A 206 -0.85 -4.11 -12.20
C ALA A 206 0.00 -4.81 -13.27
N ARG A 207 1.26 -4.40 -13.45
CA ARG A 207 2.20 -5.06 -14.39
C ARG A 207 2.49 -6.51 -13.96
N ALA A 208 2.78 -6.74 -12.69
CA ALA A 208 3.03 -8.07 -12.16
C ALA A 208 1.79 -8.99 -12.33
N SER A 209 0.61 -8.49 -12.00
CA SER A 209 -0.66 -9.20 -12.15
C SER A 209 -0.93 -9.58 -13.61
N HIS A 210 -0.73 -8.66 -14.55
CA HIS A 210 -0.88 -8.93 -15.98
C HIS A 210 0.13 -9.99 -16.48
N LEU A 211 1.37 -9.95 -15.99
CA LEU A 211 2.37 -10.96 -16.35
C LEU A 211 1.99 -12.35 -15.82
N VAL A 212 1.50 -12.44 -14.59
CA VAL A 212 1.01 -13.67 -13.98
C VAL A 212 -0.17 -14.24 -14.77
N ALA A 213 -1.19 -13.43 -15.03
CA ALA A 213 -2.38 -13.85 -15.79
C ALA A 213 -2.04 -14.39 -17.18
N ARG A 214 -1.05 -13.80 -17.88
CA ARG A 214 -0.62 -14.26 -19.20
C ARG A 214 0.21 -15.54 -19.18
N LYS A 215 1.03 -15.74 -18.14
CA LYS A 215 2.02 -16.84 -18.10
C LYS A 215 1.55 -18.05 -17.30
N MET A 216 0.55 -17.89 -16.43
CA MET A 216 0.05 -18.97 -15.57
C MET A 216 -1.35 -19.38 -16.01
N GLU A 217 -1.42 -20.54 -16.67
CA GLU A 217 -2.67 -21.15 -17.12
C GLU A 217 -3.65 -21.30 -15.94
N GLY A 218 -4.86 -20.76 -16.11
CA GLY A 218 -5.94 -20.81 -15.10
C GLY A 218 -5.92 -19.70 -14.05
N SER A 219 -4.89 -18.84 -14.02
CA SER A 219 -4.83 -17.71 -13.08
C SER A 219 -5.61 -16.49 -13.57
N GLN A 220 -6.24 -15.76 -12.65
CA GLN A 220 -6.84 -14.44 -12.91
C GLN A 220 -5.85 -13.28 -12.67
N GLY A 221 -4.58 -13.59 -12.38
CA GLY A 221 -3.55 -12.62 -12.02
C GLY A 221 -3.21 -12.68 -10.53
N LEU A 222 -2.94 -11.52 -9.95
CA LEU A 222 -2.67 -11.35 -8.53
C LEU A 222 -3.85 -10.69 -7.82
N ALA A 223 -4.12 -11.12 -6.59
CA ALA A 223 -5.05 -10.49 -5.65
C ALA A 223 -4.28 -10.00 -4.41
N PHE A 224 -4.93 -9.22 -3.57
CA PHE A 224 -4.36 -8.89 -2.26
C PHE A 224 -4.17 -10.17 -1.46
N HIS A 225 -3.06 -10.25 -0.73
CA HIS A 225 -2.96 -11.25 0.33
C HIS A 225 -4.13 -11.05 1.31
N ALA A 226 -4.88 -12.13 1.51
CA ALA A 226 -6.04 -12.21 2.37
C ALA A 226 -5.67 -12.99 3.64
N ASP A 227 -6.62 -13.58 4.37
CA ASP A 227 -6.38 -14.39 5.59
C ASP A 227 -6.22 -13.63 6.92
N GLY A 228 -6.77 -12.41 6.98
CA GLY A 228 -6.78 -11.64 8.24
C GLY A 228 -5.44 -10.98 8.54
N GLU A 229 -4.59 -10.84 7.50
CA GLU A 229 -3.35 -10.09 7.52
C GLU A 229 -3.48 -8.78 6.72
N TRP A 230 -2.56 -7.85 6.99
CA TRP A 230 -2.45 -6.61 6.23
C TRP A 230 -1.69 -6.88 4.93
N SER A 231 -2.21 -6.38 3.81
CA SER A 231 -1.57 -6.53 2.49
C SER A 231 -0.95 -5.24 1.98
N PHE A 232 -1.20 -4.09 2.62
CA PHE A 232 -0.68 -2.79 2.21
C PHE A 232 -0.11 -2.03 3.40
N PHE A 233 1.07 -1.42 3.21
CA PHE A 233 1.79 -0.67 4.24
C PHE A 233 2.38 0.59 3.62
N GLY A 234 2.06 1.75 4.18
CA GLY A 234 2.71 3.03 3.89
C GLY A 234 3.51 3.48 5.10
N THR A 235 4.80 3.70 4.94
CA THR A 235 5.71 4.12 6.02
C THR A 235 6.53 5.33 5.61
N ILE A 236 6.95 6.13 6.58
CA ILE A 236 7.91 7.22 6.36
C ILE A 236 9.27 6.67 6.78
N LEU A 237 10.25 6.71 5.88
CA LEU A 237 11.60 6.24 6.15
C LEU A 237 12.59 7.35 5.86
N ALA A 238 13.45 7.66 6.83
CA ALA A 238 14.67 8.41 6.60
C ALA A 238 15.62 7.62 5.68
N GLU A 239 16.67 8.28 5.19
CA GLU A 239 17.75 7.59 4.48
C GLU A 239 18.44 6.59 5.44
N GLU A 240 18.77 5.41 4.93
CA GLU A 240 19.29 4.24 5.66
C GLU A 240 18.32 3.62 6.68
N GLU A 241 17.10 4.15 6.81
CA GLU A 241 16.07 3.58 7.68
C GLU A 241 15.30 2.47 6.95
N GLY A 242 14.95 1.42 7.69
CA GLY A 242 14.10 0.35 7.19
C GLY A 242 13.05 -0.07 8.20
N ILE A 243 11.96 -0.63 7.69
CA ILE A 243 10.89 -1.23 8.50
C ILE A 243 10.76 -2.71 8.17
N GLN A 244 10.36 -3.50 9.17
CA GLN A 244 10.09 -4.91 9.02
C GLN A 244 8.64 -5.21 9.38
N THR A 245 7.98 -5.98 8.54
CA THR A 245 6.67 -6.59 8.82
C THR A 245 6.86 -8.09 8.81
N GLY A 246 6.51 -8.77 9.90
CA GLY A 246 6.70 -10.21 10.02
C GLY A 246 5.50 -10.90 10.65
N GLY A 247 5.61 -12.22 10.76
CA GLY A 247 4.49 -13.05 11.15
C GLY A 247 3.57 -13.38 9.97
N LEU A 248 4.06 -13.22 8.73
CA LEU A 248 3.26 -13.39 7.53
C LEU A 248 3.13 -14.87 7.18
N GLU A 249 1.90 -15.35 7.08
CA GLU A 249 1.57 -16.71 6.67
C GLU A 249 1.24 -16.76 5.17
N LEU A 250 2.27 -16.91 4.35
CA LEU A 250 2.10 -16.98 2.89
C LEU A 250 1.78 -18.43 2.48
N GLU A 251 0.54 -18.71 2.10
CA GLU A 251 0.11 -20.06 1.68
C GLU A 251 -0.10 -20.21 0.16
N ALA A 252 -0.17 -19.10 -0.58
CA ALA A 252 -0.43 -19.13 -2.01
C ALA A 252 0.72 -19.82 -2.78
N PRO A 253 0.44 -20.47 -3.94
CA PRO A 253 1.48 -21.09 -4.76
C PRO A 253 2.54 -20.12 -5.30
N LEU A 254 2.20 -18.82 -5.31
CA LEU A 254 3.07 -17.71 -5.67
C LEU A 254 2.59 -16.50 -4.87
N SER A 255 3.52 -15.85 -4.18
CA SER A 255 3.32 -14.54 -3.55
C SER A 255 4.29 -13.54 -4.15
N VAL A 256 3.84 -12.28 -4.27
CA VAL A 256 4.60 -11.16 -4.80
C VAL A 256 4.58 -10.04 -3.78
N VAL A 257 5.77 -9.62 -3.37
CA VAL A 257 6.01 -8.45 -2.55
C VAL A 257 6.59 -7.38 -3.45
N LEU A 258 6.06 -6.16 -3.39
CA LEU A 258 6.57 -5.04 -4.15
C LEU A 258 6.51 -3.77 -3.34
N ALA A 259 7.39 -2.82 -3.64
CA ALA A 259 7.38 -1.52 -3.02
C ALA A 259 7.49 -0.38 -4.04
N GLY A 260 7.23 0.85 -3.58
CA GLY A 260 7.36 2.08 -4.35
C GLY A 260 7.56 3.26 -3.42
N ALA A 261 8.65 4.02 -3.61
CA ALA A 261 8.90 5.25 -2.87
C ALA A 261 8.39 6.49 -3.60
N ASP A 262 8.20 7.58 -2.85
CA ASP A 262 7.94 8.89 -3.44
C ASP A 262 9.17 9.47 -4.15
N GLY A 263 8.99 10.58 -4.88
CA GLY A 263 10.06 11.21 -5.66
C GLY A 263 11.26 11.76 -4.87
N ARG A 264 11.36 11.56 -3.54
CA ARG A 264 12.52 11.94 -2.74
C ARG A 264 13.53 10.81 -2.56
N THR A 265 13.18 9.58 -2.91
CA THR A 265 14.07 8.41 -2.84
C THR A 265 14.51 7.99 -4.23
N ASP A 266 15.79 7.68 -4.33
CA ASP A 266 16.40 7.17 -5.55
C ASP A 266 16.49 5.64 -5.53
N ASP A 267 16.59 5.05 -4.33
CA ASP A 267 16.85 3.61 -4.13
C ASP A 267 16.17 3.06 -2.86
N ILE A 268 15.38 1.98 -3.02
CA ILE A 268 14.87 1.19 -1.89
C ILE A 268 15.14 -0.30 -2.11
N ASP A 269 15.62 -0.96 -1.06
CA ASP A 269 15.82 -2.40 -1.05
C ASP A 269 14.60 -3.12 -0.48
N LEU A 270 14.32 -4.31 -0.99
CA LEU A 270 13.27 -5.20 -0.49
C LEU A 270 13.85 -6.58 -0.21
N GLU A 271 13.63 -7.09 1.00
CA GLU A 271 14.07 -8.43 1.41
C GLU A 271 12.91 -9.22 2.01
N VAL A 272 12.80 -10.50 1.67
CA VAL A 272 11.88 -11.45 2.27
C VAL A 272 12.69 -12.57 2.94
N LEU A 273 12.60 -12.64 4.26
CA LEU A 273 13.21 -13.68 5.10
C LEU A 273 12.18 -14.74 5.45
N ASP A 274 12.51 -16.00 5.21
CA ASP A 274 11.81 -17.14 5.81
C ASP A 274 12.32 -17.30 7.25
N VAL A 275 11.47 -16.95 8.21
CA VAL A 275 11.81 -16.96 9.64
C VAL A 275 11.93 -18.38 10.17
N THR A 276 11.22 -19.34 9.57
CA THR A 276 11.25 -20.75 9.98
C THR A 276 12.60 -21.38 9.68
N THR A 277 13.19 -21.07 8.53
CA THR A 277 14.50 -21.60 8.11
C THR A 277 15.65 -20.65 8.40
N ASN A 278 15.35 -19.37 8.68
CA ASN A 278 16.31 -18.28 8.78
C ASN A 278 17.11 -18.08 7.48
N GLU A 279 16.47 -18.28 6.33
CA GLU A 279 17.04 -18.09 4.99
C GLU A 279 16.35 -16.95 4.24
N ILE A 280 17.09 -16.24 3.38
CA ILE A 280 16.52 -15.23 2.49
C ILE A 280 15.72 -15.94 1.40
N ALA A 281 14.40 -15.79 1.42
CA ALA A 281 13.48 -16.36 0.43
C ALA A 281 13.51 -15.57 -0.89
N GLY A 282 13.83 -14.27 -0.83
CA GLY A 282 14.02 -13.42 -1.99
C GLY A 282 14.47 -12.03 -1.58
N ARG A 283 15.15 -11.32 -2.48
CA ARG A 283 15.56 -9.92 -2.28
C ARG A 283 15.69 -9.20 -3.61
N ASP A 284 15.56 -7.89 -3.55
CA ASP A 284 15.81 -6.95 -4.63
C ASP A 284 16.69 -5.83 -4.07
N GLU A 285 17.90 -5.72 -4.63
CA GLU A 285 18.97 -4.78 -4.26
C GLU A 285 19.40 -3.96 -5.50
N ALA A 286 18.54 -3.89 -6.53
CA ALA A 286 18.79 -3.06 -7.69
C ALA A 286 18.64 -1.58 -7.30
N GLU A 287 19.50 -0.71 -7.85
CA GLU A 287 19.43 0.74 -7.60
C GLU A 287 18.16 1.36 -8.20
N ASP A 288 17.02 1.16 -7.55
CA ASP A 288 15.72 1.69 -7.97
C ASP A 288 14.73 1.89 -6.81
N ALA A 289 13.76 2.79 -7.01
CA ALA A 289 12.79 3.16 -5.98
C ALA A 289 11.53 2.27 -5.98
N SER A 290 11.58 1.09 -6.60
CA SER A 290 10.40 0.29 -6.95
C SER A 290 10.63 -1.24 -7.05
N PRO A 291 11.28 -1.86 -6.05
CA PRO A 291 11.69 -3.26 -6.08
C PRO A 291 10.50 -4.22 -6.09
N VAL A 292 10.74 -5.42 -6.60
CA VAL A 292 9.77 -6.50 -6.65
C VAL A 292 10.41 -7.85 -6.35
N VAL A 293 9.91 -8.53 -5.32
CA VAL A 293 10.28 -9.91 -4.97
C VAL A 293 9.08 -10.82 -5.20
N ALA A 294 9.27 -11.85 -6.00
CA ALA A 294 8.29 -12.93 -6.16
C ALA A 294 8.87 -14.22 -5.60
N LEU A 295 8.07 -14.96 -4.83
CA LEU A 295 8.50 -16.16 -4.13
C LEU A 295 7.45 -17.27 -4.22
N LYS A 296 7.88 -18.50 -3.96
CA LYS A 296 7.00 -19.67 -3.79
C LYS A 296 7.04 -20.07 -2.33
N PRO A 297 6.09 -19.61 -1.51
CA PRO A 297 6.06 -19.95 -0.11
C PRO A 297 6.01 -21.47 0.11
N THR A 298 6.71 -21.91 1.15
CA THR A 298 6.52 -23.23 1.75
C THR A 298 5.41 -23.16 2.78
N LYS A 299 4.39 -24.04 2.65
CA LYS A 299 3.26 -24.10 3.57
C LYS A 299 3.71 -24.31 5.02
N GLY A 300 3.13 -23.55 5.95
CA GLY A 300 3.45 -23.58 7.38
C GLY A 300 4.75 -22.87 7.77
N HIS A 301 5.39 -22.18 6.83
CA HIS A 301 6.50 -21.28 7.14
C HIS A 301 5.97 -19.87 7.43
N THR A 302 6.69 -19.14 8.28
CA THR A 302 6.41 -17.74 8.58
C THR A 302 7.43 -16.85 7.91
N TYR A 303 6.99 -15.75 7.31
CA TYR A 303 7.86 -14.82 6.60
C TYR A 303 7.94 -13.47 7.29
N LYS A 304 9.03 -12.76 7.00
CA LYS A 304 9.25 -11.38 7.35
C LYS A 304 9.72 -10.62 6.13
N VAL A 305 9.06 -9.51 5.83
CA VAL A 305 9.44 -8.59 4.77
C VAL A 305 10.10 -7.36 5.38
N SER A 306 11.22 -6.94 4.80
CA SER A 306 11.93 -5.71 5.15
C SER A 306 11.99 -4.79 3.94
N VAL A 307 11.72 -3.51 4.13
CA VAL A 307 11.96 -2.47 3.11
C VAL A 307 12.83 -1.38 3.70
N THR A 308 13.86 -0.96 2.97
CA THR A 308 14.88 0.00 3.43
C THR A 308 15.01 1.14 2.42
N ASN A 309 15.02 2.38 2.88
CA ASN A 309 15.31 3.54 2.04
C ASN A 309 16.83 3.74 1.94
N VAL A 310 17.47 3.07 1.00
CA VAL A 310 18.94 3.01 0.89
C VAL A 310 19.52 4.39 0.57
N LYS A 311 18.89 5.12 -0.35
CA LYS A 311 19.40 6.40 -0.83
C LYS A 311 18.28 7.36 -1.19
N GLY A 312 18.37 8.58 -0.68
CA GLY A 312 17.38 9.61 -0.97
C GLY A 312 17.82 11.02 -0.60
N ARG A 313 16.85 11.94 -0.57
CA ARG A 313 17.05 13.37 -0.28
C ARG A 313 16.34 13.78 1.01
N GLY A 314 16.24 12.87 1.96
CA GLY A 314 15.52 13.02 3.23
C GLY A 314 14.37 12.03 3.39
N PRO A 315 13.49 12.21 4.40
CA PRO A 315 12.43 11.25 4.70
C PRO A 315 11.47 11.07 3.52
N SER A 316 11.20 9.83 3.18
CA SER A 316 10.41 9.41 2.03
C SER A 316 9.23 8.56 2.46
N LEU A 317 8.10 8.72 1.80
CA LEU A 317 6.98 7.80 1.92
C LEU A 317 7.29 6.61 1.04
N VAL A 318 7.29 5.43 1.64
CA VAL A 318 7.48 4.15 0.97
C VAL A 318 6.22 3.31 1.16
N ALA A 319 5.70 2.78 0.07
CA ALA A 319 4.50 1.96 0.06
C ALA A 319 4.80 0.56 -0.42
N MET A 320 4.50 -0.41 0.43
CA MET A 320 4.71 -1.83 0.20
C MET A 320 3.37 -2.53 0.04
N LEU A 321 3.33 -3.51 -0.86
CA LEU A 321 2.16 -4.31 -1.15
C LEU A 321 2.52 -5.80 -1.21
N LEU A 322 1.70 -6.62 -0.58
CA LEU A 322 1.77 -8.07 -0.57
C LEU A 322 0.58 -8.64 -1.35
N LEU A 323 0.89 -9.43 -2.37
CA LEU A 323 -0.06 -9.98 -3.31
C LEU A 323 0.11 -11.48 -3.43
N ASP A 324 -0.99 -12.18 -3.65
CA ASP A 324 -1.01 -13.62 -3.89
C ASP A 324 -1.57 -13.94 -5.26
N LEU A 325 -1.18 -15.11 -5.77
CA LEU A 325 -1.79 -15.69 -6.95
C LEU A 325 -3.29 -15.91 -6.73
N ASP A 326 -4.10 -15.24 -7.53
CA ASP A 326 -5.54 -15.45 -7.55
C ASP A 326 -5.84 -16.74 -8.34
N VAL A 327 -6.26 -17.77 -7.61
CA VAL A 327 -6.70 -19.06 -8.16
C VAL A 327 -8.20 -19.17 -7.92
N PRO A 328 -9.01 -19.29 -8.99
CA PRO A 328 -10.47 -19.39 -8.88
C PRO A 328 -10.93 -20.69 -8.19
#